data_AF-A0A2E5DQA0-F1
#
_entry.id   AF-A0A2E5DQA0-F1
#
_cell.length_a   1.000
_cell.length_b   1.000
_cell.length_c   1.000
_cell.angle_alpha   90.00
_cell.angle_beta   90.00
_cell.angle_gamma   90.00
#
_symmetry.space_group_name_H-M   'P 1'
#
loop_
_entity.id
_entity.type
_entity.pdbx_description
1 polymer ?
#
loop_
_entity_poly.entity_id
_entity_poly.type
_entity_poly.pdbx_seq_one_letter_code
_entity_poly.pdbx_strand_id
1 'polypeptide(L)'
;MYFNREIKKKNKLYKKKLVKFESKFNINTLNFFISKHPKLKGGRKNYIKKEVNNSKNICLTKLYKYSKKVKAKEITKVKFKKYKNKITINALLYI
;
A
#
# COMPACT_ATOMS: atom_id res chain seq x y z
N MET A 1 -8.99 -32.04 22.76
CA MET A 1 -7.90 -31.34 22.05
C MET A 1 -8.21 -31.21 20.52
N TYR A 2 -9.42 -30.75 20.14
CA TYR A 2 -9.91 -30.80 18.75
C TYR A 2 -9.77 -29.48 17.97
N PHE A 3 -9.74 -28.33 18.65
CA PHE A 3 -9.64 -27.00 18.03
C PHE A 3 -8.38 -26.82 17.15
N ASN A 4 -7.24 -27.40 17.56
CA ASN A 4 -5.98 -27.23 16.84
C ASN A 4 -5.90 -28.00 15.51
N ARG A 5 -6.73 -29.04 15.31
CA ARG A 5 -6.75 -29.83 14.06
C ARG A 5 -7.49 -29.10 12.93
N GLU A 6 -8.57 -28.37 13.23
CA GLU A 6 -9.31 -27.59 12.24
C GLU A 6 -8.52 -26.39 11.73
N ILE A 7 -7.82 -25.69 12.64
CA ILE A 7 -6.94 -24.56 12.30
C ILE A 7 -5.80 -25.05 11.37
N LYS A 8 -5.22 -26.23 11.66
CA LYS A 8 -4.20 -26.85 10.79
C LYS A 8 -4.75 -27.23 9.42
N LYS A 9 -6.00 -27.71 9.31
CA LYS A 9 -6.64 -28.03 8.01
C LYS A 9 -6.94 -26.79 7.18
N LYS A 10 -7.42 -25.69 7.79
CA LYS A 10 -7.67 -24.41 7.07
C LYS A 10 -6.40 -23.83 6.42
N ASN A 11 -5.26 -23.96 7.10
CA ASN A 11 -3.98 -23.47 6.59
C ASN A 11 -3.43 -24.22 5.37
N LYS A 12 -3.92 -25.44 5.08
CA LYS A 12 -3.45 -26.29 3.98
C LYS A 12 -4.23 -26.09 2.68
N LEU A 13 -5.39 -25.42 2.71
CA LEU A 13 -6.32 -25.36 1.57
C LEU A 13 -6.07 -24.19 0.60
N TYR A 14 -5.37 -23.14 1.02
CA TYR A 14 -5.27 -21.89 0.25
C TYR A 14 -3.85 -21.61 -0.24
N LYS A 15 -3.73 -21.25 -1.52
CA LYS A 15 -2.44 -20.93 -2.13
C LYS A 15 -2.02 -19.54 -1.67
N LYS A 16 -0.88 -19.48 -0.99
CA LYS A 16 -0.28 -18.21 -0.56
C LYS A 16 0.42 -17.55 -1.74
N LYS A 17 0.08 -16.29 -2.00
CA LYS A 17 0.73 -15.47 -3.04
C LYS A 17 1.19 -14.13 -2.47
N LEU A 18 2.48 -13.84 -2.61
CA LEU A 18 3.03 -12.52 -2.32
C LEU A 18 2.79 -11.59 -3.50
N VAL A 19 2.21 -10.43 -3.24
CA VAL A 19 1.98 -9.39 -4.25
C VAL A 19 2.62 -8.08 -3.80
N LYS A 20 3.14 -7.36 -4.79
CA LYS A 20 3.81 -6.06 -4.62
C LYS A 20 3.20 -5.06 -5.59
N PHE A 21 2.78 -3.91 -5.08
CA PHE A 21 2.36 -2.78 -5.91
C PHE A 21 3.17 -1.54 -5.58
N GLU A 22 3.45 -0.74 -6.60
CA GLU A 22 4.21 0.50 -6.46
C GLU A 22 3.42 1.70 -6.99
N SER A 23 3.63 2.85 -6.36
CA SER A 23 3.17 4.16 -6.79
C SER A 23 4.34 5.13 -6.71
N LYS A 24 4.68 5.78 -7.83
CA LYS A 24 5.70 6.82 -7.91
C LYS A 24 5.06 8.18 -7.65
N PHE A 25 5.79 9.07 -7.00
CA PHE A 25 5.38 10.46 -6.79
C PHE A 25 6.61 11.36 -6.92
N ASN A 26 6.43 12.54 -7.52
CA ASN A 26 7.55 13.42 -7.84
C ASN A 26 7.76 14.44 -6.71
N ILE A 27 8.74 14.16 -5.85
CA ILE A 27 9.12 15.07 -4.76
C ILE A 27 9.95 16.26 -5.29
N ASN A 28 10.72 16.07 -6.36
CA ASN A 28 11.72 17.06 -6.79
C ASN A 28 11.07 18.33 -7.37
N THR A 29 10.10 18.16 -8.28
CA THR A 29 9.32 19.28 -8.81
C THR A 29 8.57 20.03 -7.70
N LEU A 30 8.18 19.31 -6.64
CA LEU A 30 7.44 19.88 -5.53
C LEU A 30 8.32 20.66 -4.56
N ASN A 31 9.49 20.13 -4.20
CA ASN A 31 10.45 20.81 -3.35
C ASN A 31 10.91 22.12 -4.00
N PHE A 32 11.09 22.12 -5.33
CA PHE A 32 11.38 23.33 -6.10
C PHE A 32 10.23 24.36 -6.05
N PHE A 33 8.98 23.91 -6.12
CA PHE A 33 7.83 24.82 -6.02
C PHE A 33 7.70 25.43 -4.62
N ILE A 34 7.92 24.64 -3.57
CA ILE A 34 7.85 25.09 -2.17
C ILE A 34 9.01 26.05 -1.86
N SER A 35 10.22 25.80 -2.36
CA SER A 35 11.38 26.68 -2.16
C SER A 35 11.21 28.03 -2.85
N LYS A 36 10.56 28.08 -4.03
CA LYS A 36 10.22 29.34 -4.71
C LYS A 36 9.16 30.17 -3.98
N HIS A 37 8.30 29.55 -3.18
CA HIS A 37 7.20 30.22 -2.50
C HIS A 37 7.17 29.89 -1.00
N PRO A 38 8.12 30.40 -0.21
CA PRO A 38 8.27 30.05 1.21
C PRO A 38 7.15 30.63 2.11
N LYS A 39 6.46 31.70 1.68
CA LYS A 39 5.38 32.37 2.44
C LYS A 39 4.01 31.67 2.33
N LEU A 40 3.94 30.45 1.80
CA LEU A 40 2.69 29.71 1.65
C LEU A 40 2.08 29.33 3.01
N LYS A 41 0.92 29.91 3.35
CA LYS A 41 0.09 29.53 4.52
C LYS A 41 -0.88 28.38 4.17
N GLY A 42 -1.28 27.59 5.18
CA GLY A 42 -2.39 26.63 5.09
C GLY A 42 -2.07 25.28 4.39
N GLY A 43 -3.01 24.79 3.58
CA GLY A 43 -3.03 23.42 3.01
C GLY A 43 -1.82 23.00 2.16
N ARG A 44 -0.99 23.97 1.71
CA ARG A 44 0.24 23.72 0.95
C ARG A 44 1.41 23.25 1.82
N LYS A 45 1.45 23.59 3.12
CA LYS A 45 2.47 23.06 4.07
C LYS A 45 2.41 21.54 4.21
N ASN A 46 1.21 20.97 4.13
CA ASN A 46 0.98 19.53 4.29
C ASN A 46 0.93 18.76 2.97
N TYR A 47 1.32 19.38 1.85
CA TYR A 47 1.19 18.77 0.52
C TYR A 47 2.00 17.47 0.41
N ILE A 48 3.22 17.42 0.95
CA ILE A 48 4.04 16.19 0.95
C ILE A 48 3.31 15.05 1.68
N LYS A 49 2.66 15.34 2.81
CA LYS A 49 1.86 14.36 3.55
C LYS A 49 0.64 13.93 2.72
N LYS A 50 0.00 14.86 2.01
CA LYS A 50 -1.12 14.58 1.11
C LYS A 50 -0.71 13.67 -0.05
N GLU A 51 0.41 13.94 -0.71
CA GLU A 51 0.96 13.08 -1.77
C GLU A 51 1.29 11.67 -1.27
N VAL A 52 1.95 11.57 -0.11
CA VAL A 52 2.25 10.27 0.50
C VAL A 52 0.95 9.49 0.78
N ASN A 53 -0.09 10.16 1.27
CA ASN A 53 -1.39 9.53 1.50
C ASN A 53 -2.08 9.13 0.19
N ASN A 54 -2.03 9.97 -0.83
CA ASN A 54 -2.56 9.65 -2.16
C ASN A 54 -1.84 8.44 -2.76
N SER A 55 -0.51 8.38 -2.72
CA SER A 55 0.26 7.23 -3.18
C SER A 55 -0.08 5.95 -2.41
N LYS A 56 -0.30 6.02 -1.09
CA LYS A 56 -0.78 4.87 -0.30
C LYS A 56 -2.17 4.42 -0.76
N ASN A 57 -3.09 5.34 -0.98
CA ASN A 57 -4.44 5.04 -1.44
C ASN A 57 -4.45 4.40 -2.84
N ILE A 58 -3.58 4.88 -3.74
CA ILE A 58 -3.39 4.27 -5.07
C ILE A 58 -2.89 2.82 -4.92
N CYS A 59 -1.89 2.60 -4.06
CA CYS A 59 -1.37 1.25 -3.76
C CYS A 59 -2.47 0.32 -3.20
N LEU A 60 -3.30 0.80 -2.27
CA LEU A 60 -4.43 0.04 -1.71
C LEU A 60 -5.48 -0.26 -2.78
N THR A 61 -5.79 0.70 -3.63
CA THR A 61 -6.76 0.53 -4.72
C THR A 61 -6.29 -0.52 -5.71
N LYS A 62 -4.99 -0.53 -6.07
CA LYS A 62 -4.38 -1.58 -6.90
C LYS A 62 -4.47 -2.95 -6.23
N LEU A 63 -4.16 -3.02 -4.94
CA LEU A 63 -4.25 -4.26 -4.17
C LEU A 63 -5.68 -4.80 -4.15
N TYR A 64 -6.67 -3.95 -3.88
CA TYR A 64 -8.09 -4.32 -3.86
C TYR A 64 -8.58 -4.80 -5.23
N LYS A 65 -8.26 -4.06 -6.31
CA LYS A 65 -8.63 -4.47 -7.68
C LYS A 65 -8.02 -5.82 -8.03
N TYR A 66 -6.77 -6.05 -7.65
CA TYR A 66 -6.10 -7.31 -7.90
C TYR A 66 -6.68 -8.45 -7.06
N SER A 67 -6.92 -8.26 -5.77
CA SER A 67 -7.49 -9.29 -4.88
C SER A 67 -8.87 -9.73 -5.37
N LYS A 68 -9.71 -8.78 -5.82
CA LYS A 68 -11.01 -9.07 -6.43
C LYS A 68 -10.85 -9.88 -7.72
N LYS A 69 -9.89 -9.53 -8.59
CA LYS A 69 -9.61 -10.25 -9.84
C LYS A 69 -9.19 -11.70 -9.59
N VAL A 70 -8.37 -11.95 -8.57
CA VAL A 70 -7.89 -13.31 -8.25
C VAL A 70 -8.80 -14.06 -7.28
N LYS A 71 -9.96 -13.49 -6.91
CA LYS A 71 -10.90 -14.05 -5.91
C LYS A 71 -10.22 -14.44 -4.60
N ALA A 72 -9.26 -13.63 -4.14
CA ALA A 72 -8.58 -13.88 -2.87
C ALA A 72 -9.59 -13.84 -1.71
N LYS A 73 -9.55 -14.85 -0.84
CA LYS A 73 -10.41 -14.92 0.34
C LYS A 73 -9.93 -14.01 1.46
N GLU A 74 -8.61 -13.88 1.60
CA GLU A 74 -8.01 -13.12 2.68
C GLU A 74 -6.74 -12.37 2.21
N ILE A 75 -6.55 -11.19 2.77
CA ILE A 75 -5.36 -10.36 2.58
C ILE A 75 -4.72 -10.17 3.96
N THR A 76 -3.49 -10.64 4.14
CA THR A 76 -2.75 -10.48 5.40
C THR A 76 -1.38 -9.85 5.19
N LYS A 77 -0.74 -9.45 6.30
CA LYS A 77 0.63 -8.91 6.34
C LYS A 77 0.86 -7.72 5.38
N VAL A 78 -0.14 -6.83 5.28
CA VAL A 78 -0.02 -5.60 4.48
C VAL A 78 1.06 -4.71 5.10
N LYS A 79 2.13 -4.44 4.34
CA LYS A 79 3.24 -3.58 4.77
C LYS A 79 3.52 -2.53 3.72
N PHE A 80 3.58 -1.27 4.14
CA PHE A 80 4.03 -0.17 3.31
C PHE A 80 5.52 0.08 3.51
N LYS A 81 6.25 0.31 2.41
CA LYS A 81 7.60 0.88 2.45
C LYS A 81 7.60 2.20 1.69
N LYS A 82 8.07 3.25 2.35
CA LYS A 82 8.25 4.57 1.75
C LYS A 82 9.71 4.71 1.30
N TYR A 83 9.90 5.12 0.05
CA TYR A 83 11.19 5.49 -0.53
C TYR A 83 11.16 6.97 -0.94
N LYS A 84 12.29 7.48 -1.42
CA LYS A 84 12.46 8.90 -1.79
C LYS A 84 11.48 9.38 -2.87
N ASN A 85 11.04 8.53 -3.79
CA ASN A 85 10.16 8.91 -4.91
C ASN A 85 9.02 7.91 -5.17
N LYS A 86 8.84 6.95 -4.27
CA LYS A 86 7.83 5.91 -4.42
C LYS A 86 7.37 5.31 -3.10
N ILE A 87 6.13 4.83 -3.08
CA ILE A 87 5.60 3.98 -2.03
C ILE A 87 5.36 2.62 -2.62
N THR A 88 5.74 1.59 -1.89
CA THR A 88 5.41 0.21 -2.21
C THR A 88 4.52 -0.37 -1.13
N ILE A 89 3.59 -1.21 -1.55
CA ILE A 89 2.77 -2.04 -0.67
C ILE A 89 3.09 -3.49 -0.98
N ASN A 90 3.42 -4.25 0.07
CA ASN A 90 3.58 -5.69 0.01
C ASN A 90 2.41 -6.30 0.77
N ALA A 91 1.75 -7.29 0.19
CA ALA A 91 0.66 -8.01 0.85
C ALA A 91 0.73 -9.50 0.53
N LEU A 92 0.20 -10.31 1.43
CA LEU A 92 0.08 -11.75 1.24
C LEU A 92 -1.39 -12.07 1.00
N LEU A 93 -1.67 -12.69 -0.15
CA LEU A 93 -3.01 -13.10 -0.55
C LEU A 93 -3.17 -14.60 -0.32
N TYR A 94 -4.30 -14.98 0.24
CA TYR A 94 -4.78 -16.36 0.29
C TYR A 94 -5.86 -16.51 -0.78
N ILE A 95 -5.51 -17.26 -1.82
CA ILE A 95 -6.39 -17.61 -2.94
C ILE A 95 -6.96 -18.99 -2.67
#